data_AF-A0A2S5M3R5-F1
#
_entry.id   AF-A0A2S5M3R5-F1
#
_cell.length_a   1.000
_cell.length_b   1.000
_cell.length_c   1.000
_cell.angle_alpha   90.00
_cell.angle_beta   90.00
_cell.angle_gamma   90.00
#
_symmetry.space_group_name_H-M   'P 1'
#
loop_
_entity.id
_entity.type
_entity.pdbx_description
1 polymer ?
#
loop_
_entity_poly.entity_id
_entity_poly.type
_entity_poly.pdbx_seq_one_letter_code
_entity_poly.pdbx_strand_id
1 'polypeptide(L)' 'DWAYRIVKHVGNYADVFERNLGQGAPYAMERRLNALWNKGGLMYAPPVR' A
#
# COMPACT_ATOMS: atom_id res chain seq x y z
N ASP A 1 3.11 -19.66 3.11
CA ASP A 1 1.69 -19.64 2.72
C ASP A 1 0.94 -18.37 3.18
N TRP A 2 1.06 -17.96 4.45
CA TRP A 2 0.31 -16.81 5.00
C TRP A 2 0.41 -15.51 4.16
N ALA A 3 1.62 -15.09 3.76
CA ALA A 3 1.82 -13.87 2.98
C ALA A 3 1.18 -13.97 1.58
N TYR A 4 1.28 -15.13 0.93
CA TYR A 4 0.61 -15.39 -0.34
C TYR A 4 -0.92 -15.27 -0.20
N ARG A 5 -1.49 -15.86 0.85
CA ARG A 5 -2.93 -15.76 1.13
C ARG A 5 -3.37 -14.31 1.30
N ILE A 6 -2.63 -13.48 2.03
CA ILE A 6 -2.94 -12.06 2.21
C ILE A 6 -2.94 -11.35 0.85
N VAL A 7 -1.83 -11.43 0.10
CA VAL A 7 -1.72 -10.73 -1.19
C VAL A 7 -2.78 -11.21 -2.18
N LYS A 8 -3.12 -12.49 -2.17
CA LYS A 8 -4.20 -13.03 -3.02
C LYS A 8 -5.58 -12.49 -2.66
N HIS A 9 -5.88 -12.31 -1.38
CA HIS A 9 -7.22 -11.87 -0.95
C HIS A 9 -7.39 -10.36 -1.03
N VAL A 10 -6.37 -9.58 -0.67
CA VAL A 10 -6.51 -8.11 -0.53
C VAL A 10 -5.53 -7.32 -1.39
N GLY A 11 -4.59 -7.95 -2.07
CA GLY A 11 -3.52 -7.27 -2.78
C GLY A 11 -2.41 -6.80 -1.84
N ASN A 12 -1.44 -6.08 -2.40
CA ASN A 12 -0.39 -5.40 -1.64
C ASN A 12 -0.87 -4.01 -1.17
N TYR A 13 -0.04 -3.33 -0.38
CA TYR A 13 -0.36 -1.99 0.15
C TYR A 13 -0.73 -0.97 -0.94
N ALA A 14 -0.07 -1.02 -2.09
CA ALA A 14 -0.38 -0.12 -3.19
C ALA A 14 -1.81 -0.36 -3.72
N ASP A 15 -2.17 -1.62 -3.94
CA ASP A 15 -3.50 -2.02 -4.45
C ASP A 15 -4.62 -1.57 -3.50
N VAL A 16 -4.43 -1.79 -2.19
CA VAL A 16 -5.42 -1.42 -1.17
C VAL A 16 -5.60 0.09 -1.10
N PHE A 17 -4.52 0.86 -1.13
CA PHE A 17 -4.61 2.32 -1.06
C PHE A 17 -5.24 2.90 -2.34
N GLU A 18 -4.84 2.47 -3.53
CA GLU A 18 -5.39 3.04 -4.77
C GLU A 18 -6.90 2.82 -4.90
N ARG A 19 -7.40 1.63 -4.51
CA ARG A 19 -8.84 1.34 -4.62
C ARG A 19 -9.69 2.15 -3.63
N ASN A 20 -9.17 2.46 -2.45
CA ASN A 20 -9.95 3.01 -1.34
C ASN A 20 -9.75 4.52 -1.14
N LEU A 21 -8.52 5.00 -1.38
CA LEU A 21 -8.10 6.37 -1.06
C LEU A 21 -7.43 7.07 -2.23
N GLY A 22 -6.76 6.34 -3.14
CA GLY A 22 -5.96 6.91 -4.20
C GLY A 22 -6.78 7.54 -5.33
N GLN A 23 -6.12 7.80 -6.46
CA GLN A 23 -6.70 8.62 -7.54
C GLN A 23 -7.94 7.98 -8.18
N GLY A 24 -8.11 6.66 -8.07
CA GLY A 24 -9.30 5.94 -8.53
C GLY A 24 -10.45 5.88 -7.53
N ALA A 25 -10.29 6.46 -6.34
CA ALA A 25 -11.27 6.41 -5.26
C ALA A 25 -11.98 7.77 -5.08
N PRO A 26 -13.14 7.81 -4.39
CA PRO A 26 -13.92 9.04 -4.20
C PRO A 26 -13.15 10.21 -3.58
N TYR A 27 -12.10 9.91 -2.80
CA TYR A 27 -11.31 10.91 -2.10
C TYR A 27 -10.09 11.41 -2.89
N ALA A 28 -9.70 10.72 -3.97
CA ALA A 28 -8.59 11.07 -4.85
C ALA A 28 -7.31 11.54 -4.13
N MET A 29 -6.94 10.88 -3.03
CA MET A 29 -5.81 11.27 -2.20
C MET A 29 -4.47 10.95 -2.88
N GLU A 30 -3.54 11.88 -2.74
CA GLU A 30 -2.14 11.61 -3.03
C GLU A 30 -1.50 10.77 -1.92
N ARG A 31 -0.50 9.97 -2.28
CA ARG A 31 0.22 9.10 -1.33
C ARG A 31 0.87 9.89 -0.19
N ARG A 32 1.49 11.04 -0.46
CA ARG A 32 2.20 11.86 0.54
C ARG A 32 3.04 10.99 1.49
N LEU A 33 2.86 11.15 2.80
CA LEU A 33 3.56 10.38 3.85
C LEU A 33 3.29 8.87 3.78
N ASN A 34 2.20 8.43 3.16
CA ASN A 34 1.87 7.02 2.94
C ASN A 34 2.64 6.39 1.75
N ALA A 35 3.49 7.12 1.05
CA ALA A 35 4.40 6.53 0.07
C ALA A 35 5.44 5.61 0.74
N LEU A 36 6.07 4.73 -0.06
CA LEU A 36 7.20 3.93 0.42
C LEU A 36 8.35 4.84 0.87
N TRP A 37 9.10 4.40 1.87
CA TRP A 37 10.26 5.12 2.40
C TRP A 37 11.28 5.52 1.32
N ASN A 38 11.52 4.65 0.35
CA ASN A 38 12.44 4.89 -0.78
C ASN A 38 11.80 5.69 -1.94
N LYS A 39 10.56 6.16 -1.76
CA LYS A 39 9.82 7.02 -2.68
C LYS A 39 9.36 8.32 -2.01
N GLY A 40 10.04 8.73 -0.93
CA GLY A 40 9.78 9.99 -0.23
C GLY A 40 8.63 9.95 0.79
N GLY A 41 8.11 8.77 1.13
CA GLY A 41 7.15 8.62 2.22
C GLY A 41 7.76 7.99 3.48
N LEU A 42 6.90 7.52 4.37
CA LEU A 42 7.28 6.93 5.68
C LEU A 42 6.91 5.45 5.78
N MET A 43 6.26 4.87 4.77
CA MET A 43 5.84 3.47 4.78
C MET A 43 7.07 2.57 4.63
N TYR A 44 7.49 1.95 5.74
CA TYR A 44 8.59 1.00 5.81
C TYR A 44 8.10 -0.32 6.42
N ALA A 45 8.29 -1.42 5.70
CA ALA A 45 8.03 -2.76 6.22
C ALA A 45 9.35 -3.34 6.76
N PRO A 46 9.40 -3.79 8.03
CA PRO A 46 10.55 -4.53 8.55
C PRO A 46 10.86 -5.77 7.69
N PRO A 47 12.13 -6.17 7.57
CA PRO A 47 12.51 -7.34 6.79
C PRO A 47 11.91 -8.62 7.41
N VAL A 48 11.24 -9.42 6.58
CA VAL A 48 10.83 -10.79 6.94
C VAL A 48 12.01 -11.70 6.65
N ARG A 49 12.79 -12.01 7.69
CA ARG A 49 14.01 -12.83 7.66
C ARG A 49 13.96 -13.91 8.73
#